data_AF-A0A833G8X4-F1
#
_entry.id   AF-A0A833G8X4-F1
#
_cell.length_a   1.000
_cell.length_b   1.000
_cell.length_c   1.000
_cell.angle_alpha   90.00
_cell.angle_beta   90.00
_cell.angle_gamma   90.00
#
_symmetry.space_group_name_H-M   'P 1'
#
loop_
_entity.id
_entity.type
_entity.pdbx_description
1 polymer ?
#
loop_
_entity_poly.entity_id
_entity_poly.type
_entity_poly.pdbx_seq_one_letter_code
_entity_poly.pdbx_strand_id
1 'polypeptide(L)'
;MISIRAMLIVAGLAVVAFALPAQAQPGPGPGMRGGGWEMGPGMMMGPGRWSRGGMRAMCSPQAAGFGAWRLEQIEQTVKPDDKQRKAFDDLRAASDKAAKALSDACPAEMPATVSARLAFMETRMTAMLDAVKTVRPAFDAFYATLNDEQKRRLDASHPRRWGWHRWRNYER
;
A
#
# COMPACT_ATOMS: atom_id res chain seq x y z
N MET A 1 -84.65 39.15 -21.46
CA MET A 1 -85.46 37.93 -21.63
C MET A 1 -84.57 36.72 -21.43
N ILE A 2 -84.99 35.81 -20.56
CA ILE A 2 -84.28 34.60 -20.11
C ILE A 2 -84.39 33.50 -21.18
N SER A 3 -83.35 32.68 -21.40
CA SER A 3 -83.38 31.19 -21.50
C SER A 3 -82.19 30.62 -22.29
N ILE A 4 -81.64 29.42 -22.10
CA ILE A 4 -81.71 28.32 -21.12
C ILE A 4 -80.51 27.38 -21.45
N ARG A 5 -79.78 26.95 -20.40
CA ARG A 5 -79.12 25.65 -20.13
C ARG A 5 -78.23 24.90 -21.15
N ALA A 6 -77.01 24.59 -20.64
CA ALA A 6 -76.33 23.27 -20.63
C ALA A 6 -75.82 22.74 -21.99
N MET A 7 -74.72 21.99 -22.13
CA MET A 7 -73.84 21.28 -21.21
C MET A 7 -72.66 20.76 -22.06
N LEU A 8 -71.58 20.38 -21.36
CA LEU A 8 -70.57 19.38 -21.71
C LEU A 8 -69.28 19.79 -22.45
N ILE A 9 -68.24 19.28 -21.81
CA ILE A 9 -66.80 19.43 -21.95
C ILE A 9 -66.31 18.54 -23.08
N VAL A 10 -65.40 19.04 -23.93
CA VAL A 10 -64.45 18.18 -24.63
C VAL A 10 -63.05 18.69 -24.34
N ALA A 11 -62.31 17.85 -23.62
CA ALA A 11 -60.91 18.01 -23.32
C ALA A 11 -60.07 17.93 -24.60
N GLY A 12 -59.17 18.89 -24.79
CA GLY A 12 -58.15 18.87 -25.84
C GLY A 12 -56.81 19.27 -25.25
N LEU A 13 -56.09 18.28 -24.71
CA LEU A 13 -54.69 18.41 -24.29
C LEU A 13 -53.79 18.43 -25.53
N ALA A 14 -53.02 19.50 -25.71
CA ALA A 14 -51.84 19.49 -26.57
C ALA A 14 -50.76 20.39 -25.95
N VAL A 15 -50.03 19.87 -24.96
CA VAL A 15 -48.78 20.48 -24.51
C VAL A 15 -47.68 20.01 -25.47
N VAL A 16 -47.26 20.91 -26.36
CA VAL A 16 -46.13 20.70 -27.27
C VAL A 16 -44.85 20.65 -26.44
N ALA A 17 -44.23 19.47 -26.35
CA ALA A 17 -42.92 19.30 -25.75
C ALA A 17 -41.84 19.85 -26.69
N PHE A 18 -41.39 21.08 -26.45
CA PHE A 18 -40.14 21.58 -27.02
C PHE A 18 -38.97 20.87 -26.34
N ALA A 19 -38.35 19.93 -27.05
CA ALA A 19 -37.06 19.37 -26.67
C ALA A 19 -35.96 20.43 -26.93
N LEU A 20 -35.58 21.16 -25.88
CA LEU A 20 -34.34 21.93 -25.88
C LEU A 20 -33.16 20.95 -25.74
N PRO A 21 -32.04 21.14 -26.46
CA PRO A 21 -30.85 20.36 -26.19
C PRO A 21 -30.36 20.75 -24.79
N ALA A 22 -30.28 19.76 -23.90
CA ALA A 22 -29.69 19.91 -22.59
C ALA A 22 -28.19 20.19 -22.73
N GLN A 23 -27.84 21.46 -22.86
CA GLN A 23 -26.49 21.93 -22.63
C GLN A 23 -26.21 21.80 -21.13
N ALA A 24 -25.48 20.75 -20.75
CA ALA A 24 -24.99 20.57 -19.39
C ALA A 24 -24.04 21.72 -19.05
N GLN A 25 -24.50 22.67 -18.24
CA GLN A 25 -23.63 23.69 -17.63
C GLN A 25 -23.06 23.09 -16.33
N PRO A 26 -21.72 23.06 -16.14
CA PRO A 26 -21.15 22.66 -14.86
C PRO A 26 -21.38 23.80 -13.84
N GLY A 27 -22.40 23.64 -12.99
CA GLY A 27 -22.63 24.50 -11.85
C GLY A 27 -21.63 24.19 -10.72
N PRO A 28 -21.09 25.19 -9.99
CA PRO A 28 -20.31 24.96 -8.78
C PRO A 28 -21.24 24.42 -7.69
N GLY A 29 -21.10 23.14 -7.36
CA GLY A 29 -21.87 22.51 -6.28
C GLY A 29 -21.50 23.08 -4.90
N PRO A 30 -22.44 23.13 -3.94
CA PRO A 30 -22.20 23.65 -2.60
C PRO A 30 -21.11 22.87 -1.86
N GLY A 31 -20.24 23.60 -1.17
CA GLY A 31 -19.05 23.05 -0.52
C GLY A 31 -19.33 21.93 0.48
N MET A 32 -18.62 20.82 0.35
CA MET A 32 -18.40 19.87 1.43
C MET A 32 -17.28 20.40 2.34
N ARG A 33 -17.64 21.32 3.24
CA ARG A 33 -16.89 21.56 4.48
C ARG A 33 -17.59 20.77 5.58
N GLY A 34 -16.97 19.68 6.03
CA GLY A 34 -17.35 19.01 7.27
C GLY A 34 -17.16 17.50 7.28
N GLY A 35 -16.23 17.05 8.13
CA GLY A 35 -16.32 15.76 8.82
C GLY A 35 -15.76 14.53 8.12
N GLY A 36 -14.74 13.93 8.74
CA GLY A 36 -14.51 12.49 8.64
C GLY A 36 -13.73 12.03 7.41
N TRP A 37 -12.40 12.01 7.51
CA TRP A 37 -11.62 10.94 6.90
C TRP A 37 -11.91 9.62 7.64
N GLU A 38 -13.19 9.21 7.69
CA GLU A 38 -13.64 7.88 8.05
C GLU A 38 -13.52 6.96 6.83
N MET A 39 -12.35 7.02 6.20
CA MET A 39 -11.84 5.90 5.41
C MET A 39 -11.31 4.89 6.43
N GLY A 40 -12.21 4.08 6.98
CA GLY A 40 -11.89 3.07 8.00
C GLY A 40 -10.73 2.16 7.56
N PRO A 41 -9.90 1.63 8.49
CA PRO A 41 -8.74 0.81 8.17
C PRO A 41 -9.14 -0.61 7.71
N GLY A 42 -9.68 -0.71 6.49
CA GLY A 42 -10.20 -1.96 5.94
C GLY A 42 -10.40 -1.98 4.42
N MET A 43 -10.60 -0.85 3.75
CA MET A 43 -10.79 -0.82 2.29
C MET A 43 -9.47 -0.72 1.52
N MET A 44 -8.53 -1.65 1.71
CA MET A 44 -7.26 -1.65 0.97
C MET A 44 -6.47 -2.98 1.03
N MET A 45 -7.10 -4.15 1.06
CA MET A 45 -6.38 -5.43 0.85
C MET A 45 -7.28 -6.44 0.12
N GLY A 46 -7.73 -6.07 -1.08
CA GLY A 46 -8.27 -7.03 -2.06
C GLY A 46 -7.20 -7.38 -3.11
N PRO A 47 -7.32 -8.51 -3.83
CA PRO A 47 -6.33 -8.97 -4.83
C PRO A 47 -6.05 -7.98 -5.99
N GLY A 48 -6.76 -6.86 -6.07
CA GLY A 48 -6.60 -5.81 -7.08
C GLY A 48 -5.89 -4.54 -6.59
N ARG A 49 -5.47 -4.43 -5.32
CA ARG A 49 -4.77 -3.23 -4.82
C ARG A 49 -3.37 -3.55 -4.31
N TRP A 50 -2.51 -3.92 -5.26
CA TRP A 50 -1.10 -3.53 -5.16
C TRP A 50 -1.05 -2.01 -4.90
N SER A 51 -0.10 -1.54 -4.09
CA SER A 51 0.13 -0.11 -3.78
C SER A 51 -0.05 0.83 -4.99
N ARG A 52 -0.18 2.15 -4.76
CA ARG A 52 0.04 3.15 -5.84
C ARG A 52 1.35 2.77 -6.57
N GLY A 53 1.27 2.12 -7.74
CA GLY A 53 2.44 1.51 -8.41
C GLY A 53 2.34 0.04 -8.83
N GLY A 54 1.29 -0.72 -8.49
CA GLY A 54 1.12 -2.06 -9.07
C GLY A 54 2.22 -3.06 -8.67
N MET A 55 2.48 -4.07 -9.52
CA MET A 55 3.60 -5.00 -9.30
C MET A 55 4.97 -4.31 -9.31
N ARG A 56 5.09 -3.15 -9.96
CA ARG A 56 6.32 -2.35 -9.99
C ARG A 56 6.67 -1.80 -8.61
N ALA A 57 5.69 -1.56 -7.73
CA ALA A 57 5.95 -1.10 -6.36
C ALA A 57 6.79 -2.12 -5.55
N MET A 58 6.65 -3.42 -5.85
CA MET A 58 7.42 -4.50 -5.21
C MET A 58 8.90 -4.50 -5.61
N CYS A 59 9.27 -3.75 -6.64
CA CYS A 59 10.65 -3.62 -7.08
C CYS A 59 11.47 -2.65 -6.24
N SER A 60 10.83 -1.88 -5.36
CA SER A 60 11.57 -1.06 -4.40
C SER A 60 12.13 -1.94 -3.26
N PRO A 61 13.43 -1.82 -2.90
CA PRO A 61 13.99 -2.47 -1.72
C PRO A 61 13.25 -2.13 -0.42
N GLN A 62 12.69 -0.92 -0.35
CA GLN A 62 11.88 -0.43 0.76
C GLN A 62 10.63 -1.29 0.95
N ALA A 63 9.94 -1.67 -0.13
CA ALA A 63 8.77 -2.54 -0.06
C ALA A 63 9.11 -3.96 0.44
N ALA A 64 10.34 -4.42 0.22
CA ALA A 64 10.83 -5.70 0.71
C ALA A 64 11.47 -5.62 2.11
N GLY A 65 11.53 -4.43 2.72
CA GLY A 65 12.09 -4.24 4.05
C GLY A 65 13.63 -4.14 4.11
N PHE A 66 14.30 -3.99 2.98
CA PHE A 66 15.76 -3.81 2.95
C PHE A 66 16.15 -2.36 2.62
N GLY A 67 15.27 -1.40 2.91
CA GLY A 67 15.53 0.01 2.69
C GLY A 67 16.47 0.62 3.74
N ALA A 68 17.29 1.59 3.31
CA ALA A 68 18.23 2.33 4.18
C ALA A 68 17.57 2.88 5.45
N TRP A 69 16.33 3.37 5.34
CA TRP A 69 15.55 3.89 6.48
C TRP A 69 15.42 2.88 7.63
N ARG A 70 15.38 1.57 7.35
CA ARG A 70 15.28 0.54 8.40
C ARG A 70 16.57 0.46 9.21
N LEU A 71 17.73 0.55 8.57
CA LEU A 71 19.01 0.57 9.27
C LEU A 71 19.17 1.84 10.09
N GLU A 72 18.76 3.00 9.57
CA GLU A 72 18.74 4.26 10.32
C GLU A 72 17.87 4.15 11.58
N GLN A 73 16.70 3.52 11.50
CA GLN A 73 15.83 3.27 12.66
C GLN A 73 16.50 2.34 13.68
N ILE A 74 17.18 1.28 13.23
CA ILE A 74 17.94 0.39 14.13
C ILE A 74 19.04 1.18 14.82
N GLU A 75 19.83 1.97 14.08
CA GLU A 75 20.92 2.81 14.60
C GLU A 75 20.41 3.79 15.66
N GLN A 76 19.30 4.46 15.38
CA GLN A 76 18.65 5.39 16.32
C GLN A 76 18.11 4.69 17.57
N THR A 77 17.61 3.46 17.42
CA THR A 77 17.00 2.67 18.52
C THR A 77 18.06 2.14 19.48
N VAL A 78 19.15 1.57 18.95
CA VAL A 78 20.15 0.88 19.76
C VAL A 78 21.35 1.76 20.10
N LYS A 79 21.61 2.81 19.30
CA LYS A 79 22.76 3.71 19.41
C LYS A 79 24.07 2.93 19.59
N PRO A 80 24.56 2.26 18.53
CA PRO A 80 25.76 1.43 18.61
C PRO A 80 26.96 2.22 19.13
N ASP A 81 27.74 1.63 20.03
CA ASP A 81 29.02 2.19 20.47
C ASP A 81 30.16 1.84 19.49
N ASP A 82 31.38 2.32 19.78
CA ASP A 82 32.55 2.10 18.93
C ASP A 82 32.91 0.62 18.75
N LYS A 83 32.61 -0.23 19.75
CA LYS A 83 32.86 -1.68 19.68
C LYS A 83 31.85 -2.38 18.79
N GLN A 84 30.62 -1.87 18.72
CA GLN A 84 29.52 -2.41 17.93
C GLN A 84 29.49 -1.89 16.49
N ARG A 85 30.16 -0.76 16.24
CA ARG A 85 30.13 -0.02 14.97
C ARG A 85 30.50 -0.88 13.77
N LYS A 86 31.56 -1.68 13.88
CA LYS A 86 31.97 -2.59 12.81
C LYS A 86 30.87 -3.61 12.46
N ALA A 87 30.27 -4.26 13.46
CA ALA A 87 29.23 -5.25 13.23
C ALA A 87 27.96 -4.61 12.62
N PHE A 88 27.66 -3.36 13.00
CA PHE A 88 26.58 -2.60 12.39
C PHE A 88 26.86 -2.23 10.92
N ASP A 89 28.10 -1.86 10.58
CA ASP A 89 28.49 -1.60 9.19
C ASP A 89 28.46 -2.87 8.33
N ASP A 90 28.84 -4.03 8.89
CA ASP A 90 28.69 -5.32 8.20
C ASP A 90 27.21 -5.65 7.92
N LEU A 91 26.30 -5.37 8.87
CA LEU A 91 24.85 -5.47 8.67
C LEU A 91 24.33 -4.52 7.58
N ARG A 92 24.87 -3.29 7.53
CA ARG A 92 24.55 -2.31 6.49
C ARG A 92 24.95 -2.83 5.11
N ALA A 93 26.19 -3.28 4.96
CA ALA A 93 26.68 -3.86 3.71
C ALA A 93 25.87 -5.08 3.24
N ALA A 94 25.49 -5.98 4.17
CA ALA A 94 24.64 -7.12 3.85
C ALA A 94 23.24 -6.69 3.38
N SER A 95 22.67 -5.65 4.00
CA SER A 95 21.37 -5.10 3.62
C SER A 95 21.43 -4.42 2.24
N ASP A 96 22.50 -3.69 1.94
CA ASP A 96 22.70 -3.07 0.62
C ASP A 96 22.85 -4.13 -0.48
N LYS A 97 23.58 -5.21 -0.21
CA LYS A 97 23.69 -6.35 -1.12
C LYS A 97 22.32 -7.00 -1.37
N ALA A 98 21.54 -7.21 -0.31
CA ALA A 98 20.18 -7.72 -0.43
C ALA A 98 19.27 -6.78 -1.22
N ALA A 99 19.28 -5.48 -0.92
CA ALA A 99 18.51 -4.46 -1.63
C ALA A 99 18.83 -4.45 -3.13
N LYS A 100 20.13 -4.54 -3.48
CA LYS A 100 20.57 -4.64 -4.87
C LYS A 100 20.05 -5.89 -5.54
N ALA A 101 20.20 -7.07 -4.94
CA ALA A 101 19.71 -8.34 -5.52
C ALA A 101 18.20 -8.31 -5.79
N LEU A 102 17.42 -7.68 -4.90
CA LEU A 102 15.97 -7.53 -5.07
C LEU A 102 15.60 -6.55 -6.18
N SER A 103 16.41 -5.52 -6.39
CA SER A 103 16.24 -4.56 -7.49
C SER A 103 16.61 -5.20 -8.83
N ASP A 104 17.69 -5.98 -8.86
CA ASP A 104 18.18 -6.68 -10.05
C ASP A 104 17.20 -7.79 -10.49
N ALA A 105 16.43 -8.38 -9.56
CA ALA A 105 15.37 -9.34 -9.84
C ALA A 105 14.11 -8.73 -10.48
N CYS A 106 14.08 -7.41 -10.70
CA CYS A 106 12.94 -6.74 -11.29
C CYS A 106 13.07 -6.53 -12.80
N PRO A 107 12.01 -6.85 -13.57
CA PRO A 107 12.05 -6.70 -15.01
C PRO A 107 11.97 -5.22 -15.41
N ALA A 108 12.60 -4.89 -16.53
CA ALA A 108 12.54 -3.55 -17.11
C ALA A 108 11.09 -3.16 -17.46
N GLU A 109 10.30 -4.11 -17.97
CA GLU A 109 8.89 -3.98 -18.30
C GLU A 109 8.05 -4.99 -17.50
N MET A 110 6.87 -4.56 -17.05
CA MET A 110 6.01 -5.46 -16.28
C MET A 110 5.35 -6.51 -17.17
N PRO A 111 5.23 -7.77 -16.72
CA PRO A 111 4.62 -8.81 -17.54
C PRO A 111 3.16 -8.51 -17.91
N ALA A 112 2.83 -8.65 -19.20
CA ALA A 112 1.51 -8.35 -19.75
C ALA A 112 0.48 -9.46 -19.47
N THR A 113 0.89 -10.72 -19.49
CA THR A 113 0.01 -11.89 -19.32
C THR A 113 -0.02 -12.36 -17.87
N VAL A 114 -1.12 -13.01 -17.47
CA VAL A 114 -1.27 -13.55 -16.10
C VAL A 114 -0.20 -14.62 -15.80
N SER A 115 0.11 -15.49 -16.75
CA SER A 115 1.15 -16.52 -16.57
C SER A 115 2.54 -15.91 -16.36
N ALA A 116 2.92 -14.91 -17.15
CA ALA A 116 4.21 -14.24 -17.00
C ALA A 116 4.29 -13.43 -15.69
N ARG A 117 3.17 -12.92 -15.18
CA ARG A 117 3.11 -12.29 -13.85
C ARG A 117 3.41 -13.29 -12.74
N LEU A 118 2.90 -14.52 -12.83
CA LEU A 118 3.18 -15.57 -11.85
C LEU A 118 4.66 -15.98 -11.87
N ALA A 119 5.25 -16.17 -13.06
CA ALA A 119 6.69 -16.47 -13.18
C ALA A 119 7.57 -15.34 -12.60
N PHE A 120 7.18 -14.08 -12.78
CA PHE A 120 7.84 -12.95 -12.13
C PHE A 120 7.70 -12.99 -10.61
N MET A 121 6.51 -13.31 -10.07
CA MET A 121 6.32 -13.44 -8.62
C MET A 121 7.20 -14.55 -8.02
N GLU A 122 7.31 -15.69 -8.70
CA GLU A 122 8.21 -16.78 -8.30
C GLU A 122 9.66 -16.31 -8.23
N THR A 123 10.15 -15.66 -9.29
CA THR A 123 11.50 -15.08 -9.33
C THR A 123 11.72 -14.09 -8.18
N ARG A 124 10.74 -13.22 -7.94
CA ARG A 124 10.81 -12.19 -6.91
C ARG A 124 10.83 -12.80 -5.50
N MET A 125 10.09 -13.89 -5.26
CA MET A 125 10.10 -14.63 -4.00
C MET A 125 11.44 -15.32 -3.74
N THR A 126 12.02 -15.96 -4.77
CA THR A 126 13.37 -16.54 -4.67
C THR A 126 14.41 -15.48 -4.31
N ALA A 127 14.36 -14.31 -4.96
CA ALA A 127 15.24 -13.20 -4.63
C ALA A 127 15.04 -12.71 -3.18
N MET A 128 13.79 -12.65 -2.68
CA MET A 128 13.51 -12.31 -1.28
C MET A 128 14.12 -13.32 -0.31
N LEU A 129 14.04 -14.61 -0.62
CA LEU A 129 14.64 -15.65 0.21
C LEU A 129 16.17 -15.49 0.28
N ASP A 130 16.81 -15.23 -0.85
CA ASP A 130 18.27 -15.06 -0.89
C ASP A 130 18.72 -13.76 -0.21
N ALA A 131 17.91 -12.70 -0.30
CA ALA A 131 18.11 -11.48 0.49
C ALA A 131 18.07 -11.76 2.00
N VAL A 132 17.09 -12.53 2.48
CA VAL A 132 17.01 -12.92 3.90
C VAL A 132 18.23 -13.77 4.31
N LYS A 133 18.63 -14.74 3.49
CA LYS A 133 19.83 -15.56 3.73
C LYS A 133 21.11 -14.71 3.79
N THR A 134 21.15 -13.61 3.05
CA THR A 134 22.28 -12.66 3.06
C THR A 134 22.32 -11.83 4.34
N VAL A 135 21.17 -11.29 4.77
CA VAL A 135 21.12 -10.35 5.90
C VAL A 135 21.12 -11.04 7.27
N ARG A 136 20.44 -12.18 7.40
CA ARG A 136 20.29 -12.89 8.67
C ARG A 136 21.62 -13.13 9.41
N PRO A 137 22.67 -13.71 8.81
CA PRO A 137 23.92 -13.94 9.53
C PRO A 137 24.60 -12.65 10.01
N ALA A 138 24.54 -11.57 9.23
CA ALA A 138 25.09 -10.27 9.62
C ALA A 138 24.27 -9.63 10.76
N PHE A 139 22.95 -9.78 10.72
CA PHE A 139 22.08 -9.33 11.79
C PHE A 139 22.33 -10.09 13.10
N ASP A 140 22.43 -11.42 13.03
CA ASP A 140 22.69 -12.26 14.21
C ASP A 140 24.04 -11.89 14.85
N ALA A 141 25.08 -11.66 14.03
CA ALA A 141 26.38 -11.19 14.48
C ALA A 141 26.31 -9.80 15.16
N PHE A 142 25.61 -8.84 14.55
CA PHE A 142 25.38 -7.52 15.17
C PHE A 142 24.61 -7.64 16.49
N TYR A 143 23.50 -8.39 16.50
CA TYR A 143 22.65 -8.58 17.68
C TYR A 143 23.42 -9.22 18.83
N ALA A 144 24.35 -10.14 18.56
CA ALA A 144 25.22 -10.74 19.56
C ALA A 144 26.13 -9.72 20.27
N THR A 145 26.49 -8.61 19.61
CA THR A 145 27.30 -7.53 20.22
C THR A 145 26.51 -6.60 21.14
N LEU A 146 25.17 -6.65 21.07
CA LEU A 146 24.29 -5.76 21.83
C LEU A 146 24.17 -6.21 23.30
N ASN A 147 24.10 -5.23 24.19
CA ASN A 147 23.72 -5.48 25.59
C ASN A 147 22.20 -5.67 25.73
N ASP A 148 21.75 -6.16 26.89
CA ASP A 148 20.35 -6.53 27.12
C ASP A 148 19.39 -5.35 26.97
N GLU A 149 19.83 -4.15 27.36
CA GLU A 149 19.04 -2.93 27.21
C GLU A 149 18.84 -2.57 25.73
N GLN A 150 19.90 -2.64 24.93
CA GLN A 150 19.84 -2.41 23.48
C GLN A 150 18.97 -3.45 22.78
N LYS A 151 19.13 -4.73 23.13
CA LYS A 151 18.30 -5.83 22.62
C LYS A 151 16.83 -5.60 22.91
N ARG A 152 16.49 -5.25 24.16
CA ARG A 152 15.11 -4.96 24.57
C ARG A 152 14.50 -3.81 23.75
N ARG A 153 15.26 -2.72 23.51
CA ARG A 153 14.77 -1.61 22.67
C ARG A 153 14.58 -2.04 21.23
N LEU A 154 15.51 -2.82 20.67
CA LEU A 154 15.44 -3.32 19.31
C LEU A 154 14.24 -4.26 19.12
N ASP A 155 14.01 -5.18 20.05
CA ASP A 155 12.87 -6.10 20.01
C ASP A 155 11.54 -5.36 20.23
N ALA A 156 11.51 -4.29 21.05
CA ALA A 156 10.33 -3.44 21.16
C ALA A 156 10.05 -2.60 19.89
N SER A 157 11.05 -2.40 19.03
CA SER A 157 10.96 -1.57 17.82
C SER A 157 10.32 -2.28 16.62
N HIS A 158 9.77 -3.49 16.81
CA HIS A 158 9.03 -4.19 15.76
C HIS A 158 8.00 -3.26 15.10
N PRO A 159 7.86 -3.30 13.76
CA PRO A 159 6.87 -2.48 13.06
C PRO A 159 5.51 -2.71 13.71
N ARG A 160 4.96 -1.68 14.37
CA ARG A 160 3.64 -1.77 15.00
C ARG A 160 2.66 -2.27 13.93
N ARG A 161 2.20 -3.51 14.07
CA ARG A 161 1.41 -4.32 13.11
C ARG A 161 2.19 -4.92 11.93
N TRP A 162 2.92 -6.01 12.17
CA TRP A 162 2.83 -7.13 11.22
C TRP A 162 1.47 -7.79 11.39
N GLY A 163 0.68 -7.87 10.32
CA GLY A 163 -0.73 -8.27 10.30
C GLY A 163 -1.05 -9.72 10.68
N TRP A 164 -0.22 -10.42 11.43
CA TRP A 164 -0.48 -11.80 11.88
C TRP A 164 -1.70 -11.91 12.80
N HIS A 165 -2.04 -10.86 13.55
CA HIS A 165 -3.27 -10.81 14.34
C HIS A 165 -4.55 -10.78 13.49
N ARG A 166 -4.45 -10.40 12.20
CA ARG A 166 -5.60 -10.35 11.29
C ARG A 166 -5.85 -11.68 10.59
N TRP A 167 -4.80 -12.44 10.25
CA TRP A 167 -4.91 -13.75 9.60
C TRP A 167 -5.56 -14.81 10.49
N ARG A 168 -5.22 -14.84 11.78
CA ARG A 168 -5.80 -15.79 12.76
C ARG A 168 -7.32 -15.68 12.92
N ASN A 169 -7.90 -14.55 12.55
CA ASN A 169 -9.34 -14.30 12.67
C ASN A 169 -10.13 -14.63 11.40
N TYR A 170 -9.47 -15.17 10.36
CA TYR A 170 -10.13 -15.58 9.10
C TYR A 170 -10.39 -17.09 9.03
N GLU A 171 -9.82 -17.86 9.96
CA GLU A 171 -9.95 -19.33 10.05
C GLU A 171 -10.98 -19.77 11.11
N ARG A 172 -11.85 -18.87 11.56
CA ARG A 172 -12.90 -19.16 12.55
C ARG A 172 -14.28 -18.82 12.01
#